data_AF-A0A3D1LXM7-F1
#
_entry.id   AF-A0A3D1LXM7-F1
#
_cell.length_a   1.000
_cell.length_b   1.000
_cell.length_c   1.000
_cell.angle_alpha   90.00
_cell.angle_beta   90.00
_cell.angle_gamma   90.00
#
_symmetry.space_group_name_H-M   'P 1'
#
loop_
_entity.id
_entity.type
_entity.pdbx_description
1 polymer ?
#
loop_
_entity_poly.entity_id
_entity_poly.type
_entity_poly.pdbx_seq_one_letter_code
_entity_poly.pdbx_strand_id
1 'polypeptide(L)' 'MTPHGISIKNASEGKRINVTCEHVAGVIYIVPSKSSWVCTKENIGAHAIAGFFRELSDLENSQIEQIMQKWGIYYRTM' A
#
# COMPACT_ATOMS: atom_id res chain seq x y z
N MET A 1 19.91 -4.98 -13.48
CA MET A 1 18.52 -4.81 -13.95
C MET A 1 17.61 -4.67 -12.75
N THR A 2 16.75 -3.66 -12.73
CA THR A 2 15.71 -3.53 -11.70
C THR A 2 14.65 -4.60 -11.97
N PRO A 3 14.26 -5.44 -11.00
CA PRO A 3 13.22 -6.44 -11.24
C PRO A 3 11.91 -5.74 -11.61
N HIS A 4 11.30 -6.13 -12.71
CA HIS A 4 9.92 -5.75 -13.03
C HIS A 4 8.94 -6.54 -12.13
N GLY A 5 7.74 -6.00 -11.94
CA GLY A 5 6.71 -6.54 -11.06
C GLY A 5 6.60 -5.79 -9.72
N ILE A 6 6.04 -6.47 -8.74
CA ILE A 6 5.83 -5.97 -7.38
C ILE A 6 6.77 -6.73 -6.45
N SER A 7 7.62 -6.02 -5.70
CA SER A 7 8.53 -6.65 -4.74
C SER A 7 8.50 -5.93 -3.40
N ILE A 8 8.45 -6.69 -2.31
CA ILE A 8 8.47 -6.18 -0.94
C ILE A 8 9.86 -6.39 -0.35
N LYS A 9 10.47 -5.33 0.16
CA LYS A 9 11.78 -5.36 0.85
C LYS A 9 11.63 -4.81 2.26
N ASN A 10 12.34 -5.41 3.21
CA ASN A 10 12.48 -4.85 4.55
C ASN A 10 13.35 -3.59 4.49
N ALA A 11 12.93 -2.56 5.22
CA ALA A 11 13.73 -1.36 5.50
C ALA A 11 14.11 -1.35 6.99
N SER A 12 15.02 -0.45 7.40
CA SER A 12 15.48 -0.33 8.80
C SER A 12 14.32 -0.14 9.80
N GLU A 13 13.29 0.59 9.39
CA GLU A 13 12.14 0.94 10.25
C GLU A 13 10.78 0.54 9.67
N GLY A 14 10.74 -0.21 8.55
CA GLY A 14 9.45 -0.57 7.93
C GLY A 14 9.58 -1.42 6.68
N LYS A 15 8.72 -1.14 5.68
CA LYS A 15 8.66 -1.90 4.42
C LYS A 15 8.76 -0.96 3.22
N ARG A 16 9.40 -1.43 2.17
CA ARG A 16 9.45 -0.77 0.87
C ARG A 16 8.87 -1.69 -0.19
N ILE A 17 7.85 -1.23 -0.91
CA ILE A 17 7.27 -1.96 -2.04
C ILE A 17 7.72 -1.27 -3.33
N ASN A 18 8.50 -1.97 -4.16
CA ASN A 18 8.81 -1.48 -5.49
C ASN A 18 7.72 -1.98 -6.44
N VAL A 19 7.19 -1.08 -7.25
CA VAL A 19 6.20 -1.35 -8.29
C VAL A 19 6.78 -0.82 -9.60
N THR A 20 7.26 -1.70 -10.46
CA THR A 20 8.03 -1.28 -11.65
C THR A 20 7.71 -2.15 -12.86
N CYS A 21 7.45 -1.55 -14.00
CA CYS A 21 7.37 -2.19 -15.31
C CYS A 21 8.07 -1.31 -16.35
N GLU A 22 7.97 -1.65 -17.63
CA GLU A 22 8.58 -0.87 -18.72
C GLU A 22 7.98 0.55 -18.85
N HIS A 23 6.72 0.74 -18.41
CA HIS A 23 5.98 1.98 -18.58
C HIS A 23 6.01 2.90 -17.35
N VAL A 24 6.17 2.34 -16.15
CA VAL A 24 6.12 3.10 -14.89
C VAL A 24 7.01 2.46 -13.83
N ALA A 25 7.65 3.30 -13.02
CA ALA A 25 8.44 2.90 -11.88
C ALA A 25 8.04 3.74 -10.66
N GLY A 26 7.78 3.07 -9.54
CA GLY A 26 7.39 3.69 -8.29
C GLY A 26 7.86 2.90 -7.07
N VAL A 27 7.92 3.60 -5.94
CA VAL A 27 8.28 3.03 -4.65
C VAL A 27 7.27 3.49 -3.61
N ILE A 28 6.65 2.55 -2.92
CA ILE A 28 5.78 2.82 -1.77
C ILE A 28 6.61 2.58 -0.51
N TYR A 29 6.75 3.63 0.29
CA TYR A 29 7.39 3.57 1.60
C TYR A 29 6.34 3.40 2.68
N ILE A 30 6.51 2.39 3.52
CA ILE A 30 5.69 2.16 4.70
C ILE A 30 6.59 2.32 5.91
N VAL A 31 6.38 3.42 6.62
CA VAL A 31 7.11 3.78 7.82
C VAL A 31 6.15 3.81 9.01
N PRO A 32 6.65 3.68 10.25
CA PRO A 32 5.81 3.76 11.43
C PRO A 32 5.13 5.13 11.53
N SER A 33 3.84 5.12 11.84
CA SER A 33 3.03 6.32 12.00
C SER A 33 2.03 6.16 13.15
N LYS A 34 1.29 7.23 13.48
CA LYS A 34 0.31 7.25 14.58
C LYS A 34 -0.74 6.14 14.51
N SER A 35 -1.07 5.67 13.31
CA SER A 35 -2.07 4.61 13.12
C SER A 35 -1.46 3.22 12.98
N SER A 36 -0.13 3.09 12.87
CA SER A 36 0.54 1.79 12.61
C SER A 36 1.62 1.40 13.62
N TRP A 37 2.00 2.30 14.54
CA TRP A 37 3.05 2.08 15.54
C TRP A 37 2.77 0.91 16.51
N VAL A 38 1.50 0.53 16.64
CA VAL A 38 1.03 -0.60 17.47
C VAL A 38 1.50 -1.96 16.94
N CYS A 39 1.88 -2.07 15.65
CA CYS A 39 2.34 -3.33 15.07
C CYS A 39 3.86 -3.51 15.12
N THR A 40 4.28 -4.78 15.15
CA THR A 40 5.70 -5.14 15.01
C THR A 40 6.24 -4.73 13.64
N LYS A 41 7.57 -4.63 13.50
CA LYS A 41 8.23 -4.28 12.24
C LYS A 41 7.86 -5.21 11.08
N GLU A 42 7.57 -6.47 11.40
CA GLU A 42 7.17 -7.50 10.44
C GLU A 42 5.77 -7.21 9.90
N ASN A 43 4.86 -6.79 10.78
CA ASN A 43 3.42 -6.64 10.50
C ASN A 43 2.99 -5.22 10.11
N ILE A 44 3.87 -4.22 10.29
CA ILE A 44 3.53 -2.81 10.02
C ILE A 44 3.06 -2.57 8.58
N GLY A 45 3.61 -3.32 7.62
CA GLY A 45 3.20 -3.28 6.22
C GLY A 45 1.74 -3.69 6.03
N ALA A 46 1.35 -4.81 6.63
CA ALA A 46 -0.01 -5.31 6.54
C ALA A 46 -1.00 -4.36 7.22
N HIS A 47 -0.69 -3.91 8.44
CA HIS A 47 -1.55 -3.01 9.20
C HIS A 47 -1.77 -1.68 8.47
N ALA A 48 -0.69 -1.04 8.02
CA ALA A 48 -0.77 0.26 7.37
C ALA A 48 -1.56 0.21 6.05
N ILE A 49 -1.31 -0.82 5.21
CA ILE A 49 -2.03 -0.98 3.94
C ILE A 49 -3.51 -1.28 4.19
N ALA A 50 -3.81 -2.20 5.11
CA ALA A 50 -5.19 -2.56 5.43
C ALA A 50 -5.98 -1.37 5.99
N GLY A 51 -5.39 -0.62 6.93
CA GLY A 51 -6.00 0.58 7.50
C GLY A 51 -6.21 1.68 6.47
N PHE A 52 -5.19 1.97 5.66
CA PHE A 52 -5.27 2.98 4.60
C PHE A 52 -6.41 2.70 3.61
N PHE A 53 -6.48 1.47 3.08
CA PHE A 53 -7.53 1.13 2.14
C PHE A 53 -8.92 0.98 2.79
N ARG A 54 -8.99 0.57 4.07
CA ARG A 54 -10.24 0.60 4.83
C ARG A 54 -10.78 2.01 4.88
N GLU A 55 -9.97 2.96 5.35
CA GLU A 55 -10.40 4.36 5.45
C GLU A 55 -10.79 4.93 4.08
N LEU A 56 -10.03 4.65 3.02
CA LEU A 56 -10.41 5.08 1.66
C LEU A 56 -11.77 4.52 1.22
N SER A 57 -12.07 3.27 1.57
CA SER A 57 -13.33 2.63 1.18
C SER A 57 -14.51 3.13 2.02
N ASP A 58 -14.27 3.44 3.29
CA ASP A 58 -15.28 3.97 4.21
C ASP A 58 -15.64 5.45 3.93
N LEU A 59 -14.88 6.14 3.07
CA LEU A 59 -15.19 7.52 2.65
C LEU A 59 -16.40 7.63 1.72
N GLU A 60 -16.92 6.51 1.18
CA GLU A 60 -18.06 6.47 0.24
C GLU A 60 -17.98 7.56 -0.86
N ASN A 61 -16.76 7.82 -1.35
CA ASN A 61 -16.47 8.90 -2.27
C ASN A 61 -16.40 8.40 -3.71
N SER A 62 -17.28 8.90 -4.58
CA SER A 62 -17.39 8.46 -5.97
C SER A 62 -16.12 8.68 -6.81
N GLN A 63 -15.28 9.67 -6.49
CA GLN A 63 -14.01 9.87 -7.20
C GLN A 63 -13.00 8.79 -6.83
N ILE A 64 -12.95 8.38 -5.56
CA ILE A 64 -12.10 7.28 -5.10
C ILE A 64 -12.54 5.97 -5.76
N GLU A 65 -13.84 5.68 -5.79
CA GLU A 65 -14.40 4.50 -6.46
C GLU A 65 -14.07 4.47 -7.96
N GLN A 66 -14.20 5.60 -8.66
CA GLN A 66 -13.83 5.71 -10.06
C GLN A 66 -12.34 5.46 -10.30
N ILE A 67 -11.46 5.95 -9.41
CA ILE A 67 -10.02 5.68 -9.49
C ILE A 67 -9.74 4.20 -9.26
N MET A 68 -10.35 3.58 -8.25
CA MET A 68 -10.25 2.14 -7.98
C MET A 68 -10.66 1.33 -9.21
N GLN A 69 -11.80 1.67 -9.83
CA GLN A 69 -12.29 1.03 -11.05
C GLN A 69 -11.36 1.24 -12.24
N LYS A 70 -10.88 2.47 -12.46
CA LYS A 70 -9.97 2.81 -13.55
C LYS A 70 -8.70 1.97 -13.52
N TRP A 71 -8.17 1.69 -12.32
CA TRP A 71 -6.94 0.91 -12.14
C TRP A 71 -7.19 -0.58 -11.84
N GLY A 72 -8.45 -0.99 -11.65
CA GLY A 72 -8.81 -2.37 -11.29
C GLY A 72 -8.31 -2.80 -9.92
N ILE A 73 -8.12 -1.86 -8.98
CA ILE A 73 -7.62 -2.13 -7.62
C ILE A 73 -8.73 -1.87 -6.63
N TYR A 74 -9.19 -2.92 -5.95
CA TYR A 74 -10.24 -2.85 -4.95
C TYR A 74 -9.76 -3.43 -3.63
N TYR A 75 -10.27 -2.89 -2.54
CA TYR A 75 -10.06 -3.41 -1.21
C TYR A 75 -11.41 -3.72 -0.56
N ARG A 76 -11.49 -4.87 0.10
CA ARG A 76 -12.65 -5.27 0.90
C ARG A 76 -12.14 -5.74 2.25
N THR A 77 -12.70 -5.21 3.31
CA THR A 77 -12.41 -5.75 4.65
C THR A 77 -13.09 -7.10 4.81
N MET A 78 -12.46 -8.02 5.53
CA MET A 78 -13.07 -9.30 5.89
C MET A 78 -14.13 -9.12 6.98
#